data_AF-A0A969AT00-F1
#
_entry.id   AF-A0A969AT00-F1
#
_cell.length_a   1.000
_cell.length_b   1.000
_cell.length_c   1.000
_cell.angle_alpha   90.00
_cell.angle_beta   90.00
_cell.angle_gamma   90.00
#
_symmetry.space_group_name_H-M   'P 1'
#
loop_
_entity.id
_entity.type
_entity.pdbx_description
1 polymer ?
#
loop_
_entity_poly.entity_id
_entity_poly.type
_entity_poly.pdbx_seq_one_letter_code
_entity_poly.pdbx_strand_id
1 'polypeptide(L)'
;MTYHLTIRQVGPICLFNLTWGRGRRLTAELPYLPQLETLYHQWQKAYLSFYRQELRGRVGAAGQVTSPAVDRHSRLVEAEARLLSEFHRWLRDGKLLDIRQVLGQAPQGEAPAILLSCNPLFLARLPWETWELKAGGGHCPMARVANAIREEVPPTPTSRRGKPRVLLVLGDNTGLDFKGDRQAFDALRSFVQIEDVGWEPGKDAPCPQTGDLWGDRRPPGLGHSLFCRTQ
;
A
#
# COMPACT_ATOMS: atom_id res chain seq x y z
N MET A 1 7.22 -6.24 20.39
CA MET A 1 5.83 -5.96 20.88
C MET A 1 4.95 -5.38 19.76
N THR A 2 3.65 -5.69 19.73
CA THR A 2 2.71 -5.22 18.67
C THR A 2 1.68 -4.23 19.21
N TYR A 3 1.44 -3.15 18.47
CA TYR A 3 0.45 -2.13 18.81
C TYR A 3 -0.69 -2.18 17.80
N HIS A 4 -1.94 -2.15 18.27
CA HIS A 4 -3.12 -2.08 17.41
C HIS A 4 -3.71 -0.68 17.49
N LEU A 5 -3.68 0.06 16.39
CA LEU A 5 -4.28 1.38 16.30
C LEU A 5 -5.52 1.30 15.41
N THR A 6 -6.67 1.58 16.01
CA THR A 6 -7.95 1.67 15.31
C THR A 6 -8.41 3.11 15.23
N ILE A 7 -8.72 3.58 14.02
CA ILE A 7 -9.18 4.95 13.77
C ILE A 7 -10.58 4.88 13.17
N ARG A 8 -11.55 5.51 13.83
CA ARG A 8 -12.95 5.49 13.41
C ARG A 8 -13.52 6.90 13.33
N GLN A 9 -14.11 7.26 12.22
CA GLN A 9 -14.89 8.48 12.11
C GLN A 9 -16.32 8.22 12.62
N VAL A 10 -16.78 9.06 13.54
CA VAL A 10 -18.16 9.10 14.06
C VAL A 10 -18.65 10.53 13.93
N GLY A 11 -19.40 10.80 12.86
CA GLY A 11 -19.83 12.15 12.51
C GLY A 11 -18.64 13.09 12.24
N PRO A 12 -18.51 14.22 12.94
CA PRO A 12 -17.41 15.17 12.77
C PRO A 12 -16.17 14.82 13.61
N ILE A 13 -16.12 13.66 14.27
CA ILE A 13 -15.03 13.27 15.17
C ILE A 13 -14.33 12.02 14.65
N CYS A 14 -13.01 11.99 14.73
CA CYS A 14 -12.17 10.81 14.57
C CYS A 14 -11.73 10.29 15.94
N LEU A 15 -12.17 9.09 16.27
CA LEU A 15 -11.76 8.34 17.45
C LEU A 15 -10.52 7.52 17.13
N PHE A 16 -9.46 7.78 17.87
CA PHE A 16 -8.23 6.99 17.86
C PHE A 16 -8.27 6.06 19.07
N ASN A 17 -8.10 4.76 18.84
CA ASN A 17 -8.06 3.75 19.90
C ASN A 17 -6.80 2.91 19.72
N LEU A 18 -5.85 3.07 20.63
CA LEU A 18 -4.61 2.32 20.69
C LEU A 18 -4.73 1.23 21.74
N THR A 19 -4.50 -0.03 21.37
CA THR A 19 -4.45 -1.17 22.30
C THR A 19 -3.15 -1.94 22.16
N TRP A 20 -2.61 -2.41 23.29
CA TRP A 20 -1.39 -3.22 23.31
C TRP A 20 -1.27 -4.05 24.60
N GLY A 21 -0.48 -5.12 24.53
CA GLY A 21 -0.21 -5.99 25.68
C GLY A 21 -1.48 -6.58 26.32
N ARG A 22 -1.44 -6.82 27.64
CA ARG A 22 -2.56 -7.38 28.42
C ARG A 22 -3.56 -6.29 28.82
N GLY A 23 -4.34 -5.81 27.84
CA GLY A 23 -5.50 -4.95 28.09
C GLY A 23 -5.19 -3.46 28.29
N ARG A 24 -3.99 -2.98 27.96
CA ARG A 24 -3.70 -1.54 27.96
C ARG A 24 -4.39 -0.91 26.76
N ARG A 25 -5.04 0.23 27.00
CA ARG A 25 -5.71 1.01 25.95
C ARG A 25 -5.56 2.51 26.18
N LEU A 26 -5.48 3.27 25.10
CA LEU A 26 -5.57 4.72 25.10
C LEU A 26 -6.54 5.16 24.01
N THR A 27 -7.29 6.21 24.30
CA THR A 27 -8.26 6.77 23.36
C THR A 27 -8.07 8.27 23.24
N ALA A 28 -8.18 8.78 22.03
CA ALA A 28 -8.15 10.21 21.76
C ALA A 28 -9.19 10.58 20.70
N GLU A 29 -9.69 11.80 20.78
CA GLU A 29 -10.74 12.29 19.88
C GLU A 29 -10.26 13.54 19.16
N LEU A 30 -10.22 13.50 17.84
CA LEU A 30 -9.89 14.65 17.01
C LEU A 30 -11.08 15.10 16.18
N PRO A 31 -11.23 16.41 15.91
CA PRO A 31 -12.14 16.83 14.86
C PRO A 31 -11.68 16.22 13.52
N TYR A 32 -12.62 15.65 12.77
CA TYR A 32 -12.37 15.25 11.39
C TYR A 32 -12.13 16.49 10.54
N LEU A 33 -11.20 16.41 9.59
CA LEU A 33 -10.85 17.51 8.70
C LEU A 33 -11.31 17.20 7.27
N PRO A 34 -12.52 17.64 6.83
CA PRO A 34 -13.05 17.35 5.50
C PRO A 34 -12.15 17.86 4.37
N GLN A 35 -11.36 18.90 4.64
CA GLN A 35 -10.39 19.44 3.68
C GLN A 35 -9.35 18.39 3.25
N LEU A 36 -9.00 17.42 4.11
CA LEU A 36 -8.06 16.35 3.75
C LEU A 36 -8.57 15.51 2.58
N GLU A 37 -9.87 15.27 2.49
CA GLU A 37 -10.45 14.52 1.36
C GLU A 37 -10.32 15.28 0.05
N THR A 38 -10.54 16.58 0.09
CA THR A 38 -10.34 17.45 -1.07
C THR A 38 -8.89 17.47 -1.52
N LEU A 39 -7.95 17.65 -0.58
CA LEU A 39 -6.51 17.66 -0.87
C LEU A 39 -6.04 16.30 -1.40
N TYR A 40 -6.52 15.20 -0.82
CA TYR A 40 -6.20 13.86 -1.30
C TYR A 40 -6.69 13.65 -2.73
N HIS A 41 -7.91 14.08 -3.06
CA HIS A 41 -8.42 14.00 -4.42
C HIS A 41 -7.65 14.88 -5.41
N GLN A 42 -7.19 16.06 -4.99
CA GLN A 42 -6.37 16.93 -5.82
C GLN A 42 -5.01 16.28 -6.12
N TRP A 43 -4.34 15.76 -5.10
CA TRP A 43 -3.10 15.00 -5.24
C TRP A 43 -3.29 13.77 -6.13
N GLN A 44 -4.35 12.98 -5.90
CA GLN A 44 -4.65 11.79 -6.70
C GLN A 44 -4.86 12.13 -8.18
N LYS A 45 -5.58 13.22 -8.48
CA LYS A 45 -5.78 13.71 -9.85
C LYS A 45 -4.46 14.15 -10.48
N ALA A 46 -3.63 14.90 -9.75
CA ALA A 46 -2.32 15.32 -10.23
C ALA A 46 -1.42 14.11 -10.52
N TYR A 47 -1.36 13.15 -9.60
CA TYR A 47 -0.60 11.90 -9.73
C TYR A 47 -1.04 11.11 -10.97
N LEU A 48 -2.34 10.83 -11.10
CA LEU A 48 -2.85 10.12 -12.27
C LEU A 48 -2.63 10.89 -13.56
N SER A 49 -2.68 12.23 -13.55
CA SER A 49 -2.43 13.04 -14.75
C SER A 49 -0.98 13.01 -15.20
N PHE A 50 -0.03 12.97 -14.24
CA PHE A 50 1.40 12.86 -14.50
C PHE A 50 1.73 11.50 -15.12
N TYR A 51 1.36 10.41 -14.44
CA TYR A 51 1.68 9.04 -14.88
C TYR A 51 0.84 8.52 -16.06
N ARG A 52 -0.32 9.14 -16.37
CA ARG A 52 -1.14 8.75 -17.53
C ARG A 52 -0.44 8.95 -18.86
N GLN A 53 0.53 9.85 -18.95
CA GLN A 53 1.20 10.17 -20.22
C GLN A 53 2.61 9.59 -20.33
N GLU A 54 3.29 9.32 -19.20
CA GLU A 54 4.71 8.94 -19.24
C GLU A 54 4.98 7.44 -19.05
N LEU A 55 4.12 6.67 -18.36
CA LEU A 55 4.53 5.34 -17.84
C LEU A 55 3.49 4.22 -17.94
N ARG A 56 2.29 4.46 -18.48
CA ARG A 56 1.32 3.37 -18.75
C ARG A 56 1.43 2.91 -20.19
N GLY A 57 1.92 1.69 -20.39
CA GLY A 57 1.93 1.00 -21.68
C GLY A 57 0.59 1.16 -22.39
N ARG A 58 0.57 2.01 -23.42
CA ARG A 58 -0.52 2.13 -24.37
C ARG A 58 -0.01 1.74 -25.74
N VAL A 59 -0.86 1.02 -26.47
CA VAL A 59 -0.72 0.76 -27.90
C VAL A 59 -0.56 2.11 -28.60
N GLY A 60 0.46 2.19 -29.46
CA GLY A 60 0.81 3.40 -30.17
C GLY A 60 -0.36 4.00 -30.94
N ALA A 61 -0.37 5.33 -30.96
CA ALA A 61 -1.16 6.21 -31.84
C ALA A 61 -2.68 6.26 -31.62
N ALA A 62 -3.12 7.29 -30.88
CA ALA A 62 -4.31 8.06 -31.25
C ALA A 62 -4.07 9.52 -30.81
N GLY A 63 -4.17 10.45 -31.76
CA GLY A 63 -3.65 11.82 -31.70
C GLY A 63 -3.87 12.55 -30.38
N GLN A 64 -2.78 13.00 -29.76
CA GLN A 64 -2.81 13.88 -28.60
C GLN A 64 -2.76 15.34 -29.05
N VAL A 65 -3.83 16.06 -28.71
CA VAL A 65 -3.84 17.52 -28.65
C VAL A 65 -2.78 17.95 -27.63
N THR A 66 -1.79 18.70 -28.09
CA THR A 66 -0.75 19.33 -27.28
C THR A 66 -1.38 20.38 -26.35
N SER A 67 -1.83 19.93 -25.19
CA SER A 67 -2.08 20.83 -24.06
C SER A 67 -0.75 21.48 -23.68
N PRO A 68 -0.68 22.79 -23.38
CA PRO A 68 0.56 23.46 -23.02
C PRO A 68 1.22 22.73 -21.87
N ALA A 69 2.55 22.69 -21.91
CA ALA A 69 3.45 22.14 -20.90
C ALA A 69 3.37 22.95 -19.60
N VAL A 70 2.19 23.03 -19.02
CA VAL A 70 2.04 23.30 -17.60
C VAL A 70 2.90 22.26 -16.91
N ASP A 71 3.81 22.74 -16.06
CA ASP A 71 4.69 21.92 -15.24
C ASP A 71 3.87 20.98 -14.33
N ARG A 72 3.52 19.81 -14.87
CA ARG A 72 2.70 18.80 -14.19
C ARG A 72 3.43 18.22 -13.01
N HIS A 73 4.77 18.17 -13.09
CA HIS A 73 5.62 17.75 -12.00
C HIS A 73 5.50 18.73 -10.83
N SER A 74 5.66 20.04 -11.08
CA SER A 74 5.46 21.06 -10.03
C SER A 74 4.05 20.99 -9.43
N ARG A 75 3.01 20.79 -10.24
CA ARG A 75 1.64 20.62 -9.72
C ARG A 75 1.48 19.37 -8.85
N LEU A 76 2.14 18.26 -9.18
CA LEU A 76 2.14 17.05 -8.38
C LEU A 76 2.83 17.29 -7.03
N VAL A 77 4.05 17.84 -7.06
CA VAL A 77 4.84 18.16 -5.87
C VAL A 77 4.10 19.15 -4.95
N GLU A 78 3.48 20.18 -5.52
CA GLU A 78 2.69 21.16 -4.76
C GLU A 78 1.45 20.51 -4.10
N ALA A 79 0.72 19.66 -4.83
CA ALA A 79 -0.45 18.98 -4.29
C ALA A 79 -0.08 18.00 -3.18
N GLU A 80 1.04 17.29 -3.33
CA GLU A 80 1.59 16.39 -2.31
C GLU A 80 1.99 17.16 -1.05
N ALA A 81 2.79 18.23 -1.19
CA ALA A 81 3.24 19.04 -0.06
C ALA A 81 2.05 19.62 0.73
N ARG A 82 1.01 20.11 0.03
CA ARG A 82 -0.22 20.60 0.67
C ARG A 82 -0.94 19.50 1.44
N LEU A 83 -1.14 18.32 0.85
CA LEU A 83 -1.77 17.19 1.53
C LEU A 83 -1.00 16.78 2.78
N LEU A 84 0.32 16.58 2.65
CA LEU A 84 1.17 16.12 3.76
C LEU A 84 1.23 17.15 4.89
N SER A 85 1.39 18.44 4.57
CA SER A 85 1.45 19.49 5.59
C SER A 85 0.18 19.55 6.43
N GLU A 86 -0.99 19.46 5.80
CA GLU A 86 -2.29 19.47 6.48
C GLU A 86 -2.51 18.18 7.28
N PHE A 87 -2.13 17.04 6.72
CA PHE A 87 -2.21 15.75 7.39
C PHE A 87 -1.32 15.71 8.64
N HIS A 88 -0.07 16.16 8.54
CA HIS A 88 0.86 16.23 9.66
C HIS A 88 0.42 17.25 10.71
N ARG A 89 -0.12 18.39 10.29
CA ARG A 89 -0.71 19.37 11.21
C ARG A 89 -1.85 18.76 12.03
N TRP A 90 -2.75 18.03 11.38
CA TRP A 90 -3.83 17.31 12.05
C TRP A 90 -3.33 16.26 13.04
N LEU A 91 -2.28 15.50 12.69
CA LEU A 91 -1.70 14.48 13.56
C LEU A 91 -0.81 15.03 14.70
N ARG A 92 -0.41 16.31 14.63
CA ARG A 92 0.35 17.00 15.67
C ARG A 92 -0.53 17.65 16.75
N ASP A 93 -1.85 17.51 16.64
CA ASP A 93 -2.78 17.98 17.66
C ASP A 93 -2.44 17.39 19.04
N GLY A 94 -2.51 18.24 20.08
CA GLY A 94 -2.14 17.89 21.44
C GLY A 94 -2.94 16.73 22.02
N LYS A 95 -4.15 16.46 21.53
CA LYS A 95 -4.97 15.32 21.99
C LYS A 95 -4.37 13.96 21.62
N LEU A 96 -3.47 13.91 20.64
CA LEU A 96 -2.76 12.68 20.27
C LEU A 96 -1.43 12.51 21.02
N LEU A 97 -1.06 13.43 21.92
CA LEU A 97 0.25 13.41 22.57
C LEU A 97 0.52 12.08 23.29
N ASP A 98 -0.42 11.60 24.08
CA ASP A 98 -0.26 10.35 24.86
C ASP A 98 -0.07 9.12 23.95
N ILE A 99 -0.86 9.04 22.87
CA ILE A 99 -0.74 7.98 21.86
C ILE A 99 0.65 8.03 21.20
N ARG A 100 1.11 9.24 20.82
CA ARG A 100 2.42 9.43 20.20
C ARG A 100 3.55 9.06 21.15
N GLN A 101 3.46 9.41 22.43
CA GLN A 101 4.47 9.05 23.42
C GLN A 101 4.58 7.54 23.58
N VAL A 102 3.45 6.83 23.72
CA VAL A 102 3.46 5.36 23.83
C VAL A 102 4.07 4.70 22.61
N LEU A 103 3.68 5.14 21.40
CA LEU A 103 4.22 4.60 20.15
C LEU A 103 5.70 4.96 19.95
N GLY A 104 6.13 6.12 20.45
CA GLY A 104 7.51 6.60 20.37
C GLY A 104 8.46 5.92 21.36
N GLN A 105 7.97 5.48 22.52
CA GLN A 105 8.76 4.84 23.60
C GLN A 105 9.02 3.34 23.41
N ALA A 106 8.63 2.76 22.27
CA ALA A 106 8.89 1.35 22.03
C ALA A 106 10.39 1.02 22.14
N PRO A 107 10.75 -0.11 22.79
CA PRO A 107 12.13 -0.43 23.14
C PRO A 107 13.04 -0.43 21.91
N GLN A 108 14.20 0.21 22.03
CA GLN A 108 15.22 0.18 20.99
C GLN A 108 15.72 -1.25 20.82
N GLY A 109 15.62 -1.80 19.61
CA GLY A 109 16.05 -3.17 19.26
C GLY A 109 14.93 -4.03 18.67
N GLU A 110 13.67 -3.80 19.06
CA GLU A 110 12.50 -4.39 18.41
C GLU A 110 11.68 -3.26 17.79
N ALA A 111 11.64 -3.18 16.46
CA ALA A 111 10.78 -2.22 15.81
C ALA A 111 9.31 -2.57 16.14
N PRO A 112 8.58 -1.72 16.86
CA PRO A 112 7.17 -1.99 17.16
C PRO A 112 6.38 -2.02 15.85
N ALA A 113 5.76 -3.15 15.54
CA ALA A 113 4.84 -3.22 14.42
C ALA A 113 3.51 -2.56 14.83
N ILE A 114 3.15 -1.46 14.17
CA ILE A 114 1.83 -0.85 14.33
C ILE A 114 0.89 -1.51 13.33
N LEU A 115 -0.15 -2.16 13.84
CA LEU A 115 -1.26 -2.68 13.07
C LEU A 115 -2.35 -1.62 13.00
N LEU A 116 -2.46 -0.95 11.85
CA LEU A 116 -3.39 0.13 11.60
C LEU A 116 -4.69 -0.38 11.00
N SER A 117 -5.82 0.02 11.58
CA SER A 117 -7.15 -0.23 11.04
C SER A 117 -7.96 1.07 11.00
N CYS A 118 -8.57 1.40 9.86
CA CYS A 118 -9.26 2.68 9.65
C CYS A 118 -10.68 2.50 9.09
N ASN A 119 -11.65 3.27 9.59
CA ASN A 119 -13.03 3.32 9.08
C ASN A 119 -13.50 4.80 9.11
N PRO A 120 -13.91 5.41 7.99
CA PRO A 120 -14.15 4.84 6.65
C PRO A 120 -12.90 4.58 5.82
N LEU A 121 -13.09 3.95 4.66
CA LEU A 121 -12.02 3.59 3.71
C LEU A 121 -11.15 4.79 3.30
N PHE A 122 -11.72 6.00 3.25
CA PHE A 122 -10.96 7.22 2.98
C PHE A 122 -9.80 7.41 3.98
N LEU A 123 -10.06 7.26 5.28
CA LEU A 123 -9.01 7.33 6.31
C LEU A 123 -7.95 6.25 6.06
N ALA A 124 -8.36 5.07 5.60
CA ALA A 124 -7.46 3.98 5.25
C ALA A 124 -6.60 4.24 3.99
N ARG A 125 -6.78 5.36 3.28
CA ARG A 125 -5.98 5.77 2.11
C ARG A 125 -4.95 6.86 2.42
N LEU A 126 -5.07 7.51 3.58
CA LEU A 126 -4.12 8.55 3.99
C LEU A 126 -2.71 7.97 4.20
N PRO A 127 -1.64 8.77 4.05
CA PRO A 127 -0.25 8.31 4.09
C PRO A 127 0.27 8.15 5.53
N TRP A 128 -0.31 7.23 6.30
CA TRP A 128 0.02 7.00 7.72
C TRP A 128 1.46 6.61 8.00
N GLU A 129 2.17 6.07 7.01
CA GLU A 129 3.60 5.74 7.07
C GLU A 129 4.45 7.01 7.24
N THR A 130 3.94 8.17 6.83
CA THR A 130 4.60 9.46 7.03
C THR A 130 4.40 10.04 8.43
N TRP A 131 3.71 9.33 9.34
CA TRP A 131 3.43 9.85 10.66
C TRP A 131 4.67 9.81 11.57
N GLU A 132 5.12 10.99 11.97
CA GLU A 132 6.25 11.20 12.87
C GLU A 132 5.90 10.89 14.35
N LEU A 133 6.10 9.63 14.73
CA LEU A 133 5.84 9.12 16.08
C LEU A 133 7.05 9.23 17.03
N LYS A 134 8.27 9.11 16.50
CA LYS A 134 9.50 9.16 17.31
C LYS A 134 10.12 10.55 17.24
N ALA A 135 10.45 11.11 18.42
CA ALA A 135 11.33 12.26 18.50
C ALA A 135 12.69 11.88 17.92
N GLY A 136 13.10 12.52 16.82
CA GLY A 136 14.35 12.20 16.11
C GLY A 136 14.20 11.47 14.76
N GLY A 137 12.98 11.32 14.23
CA GLY A 137 12.79 10.93 12.82
C GLY A 137 12.88 9.42 12.52
N GLY A 138 12.79 8.57 13.53
CA GLY A 138 12.78 7.12 13.33
C GLY A 138 11.45 6.61 12.73
N HIS A 139 11.52 5.90 11.61
CA HIS A 139 10.35 5.25 11.00
C HIS A 139 9.85 4.10 11.89
N CYS A 140 8.54 4.05 12.10
CA CYS A 140 7.87 2.98 12.83
C CYS A 140 7.21 2.06 11.80
N PRO A 141 7.56 0.77 11.71
CA PRO A 141 6.96 -0.10 10.72
C PRO A 141 5.45 -0.21 10.98
N MET A 142 4.67 0.18 9.97
CA MET A 142 3.23 0.17 10.02
C MET A 142 2.70 -0.82 8.99
N ALA A 143 1.83 -1.72 9.43
CA ALA A 143 1.09 -2.62 8.57
C ALA A 143 -0.40 -2.28 8.64
N ARG A 144 -1.03 -2.17 7.47
CA ARG A 144 -2.46 -1.90 7.35
C ARG A 144 -3.23 -3.22 7.46
N VAL A 145 -4.27 -3.22 8.28
CA VAL A 145 -5.16 -4.36 8.48
C VAL A 145 -6.56 -3.95 8.02
N ALA A 146 -7.19 -4.80 7.21
CA ALA A 146 -8.54 -4.55 6.72
C ALA A 146 -9.54 -4.46 7.89
N ASN A 147 -10.47 -3.51 7.79
CA ASN A 147 -11.63 -3.43 8.67
C ASN A 147 -12.71 -4.41 8.20
N ALA A 148 -12.46 -5.71 8.36
CA ALA A 148 -13.46 -6.76 8.22
C ALA A 148 -13.44 -7.55 9.54
N ILE A 149 -14.37 -7.31 10.47
CA ILE A 149 -15.61 -8.10 10.58
C ILE A 149 -15.35 -9.55 10.20
N ARG A 150 -15.06 -10.38 11.20
CA ARG A 150 -15.70 -11.68 11.51
C ARG A 150 -16.48 -12.41 10.41
N GLU A 151 -16.01 -12.49 9.18
CA GLU A 151 -16.24 -13.70 8.41
C GLU A 151 -15.13 -14.65 8.83
N GLU A 152 -15.48 -15.60 9.69
CA GLU A 152 -14.76 -16.86 9.72
C GLU A 152 -14.79 -17.39 8.30
N VAL A 153 -13.75 -17.09 7.53
CA VAL A 153 -13.50 -17.79 6.28
C VAL A 153 -13.44 -19.25 6.70
N PRO A 154 -14.38 -20.11 6.27
CA PRO A 154 -14.32 -21.52 6.62
C PRO A 154 -12.93 -21.99 6.19
N PRO A 155 -12.19 -22.72 7.05
CA PRO A 155 -10.82 -23.09 6.76
C PRO A 155 -10.83 -23.81 5.41
N THR A 156 -10.37 -23.10 4.37
CA THR A 156 -10.23 -23.67 3.04
C THR A 156 -9.33 -24.88 3.25
N PRO A 157 -9.72 -26.09 2.79
CA PRO A 157 -8.92 -27.28 3.03
C PRO A 157 -7.50 -26.97 2.59
N THR A 158 -6.59 -26.91 3.56
CA THR A 158 -5.20 -26.60 3.31
C THR A 158 -4.67 -27.77 2.51
N SER A 159 -4.64 -27.59 1.19
CA SER A 159 -3.87 -28.47 0.32
C SER A 159 -2.45 -28.46 0.90
N ARG A 160 -2.07 -29.57 1.56
CA ARG A 160 -0.71 -29.84 2.03
C ARG A 160 0.21 -29.90 0.80
N ARG A 161 0.55 -28.77 0.21
CA ARG A 161 1.39 -28.74 -0.98
C ARG A 161 2.34 -27.56 -0.93
N GLY A 162 3.59 -27.89 -0.58
CA GLY A 162 4.78 -27.11 -0.92
C GLY A 162 5.12 -25.94 0.00
N LYS A 163 6.33 -25.43 -0.21
CA LYS A 163 6.80 -24.15 0.35
C LYS A 163 5.89 -23.00 -0.11
N PRO A 164 5.61 -21.99 0.72
CA PRO A 164 4.86 -20.80 0.32
C PRO A 164 5.46 -20.17 -0.96
N ARG A 165 4.60 -19.76 -1.88
CA ARG A 165 4.99 -19.08 -3.14
C ARG A 165 4.89 -17.58 -2.93
N VAL A 166 5.94 -16.85 -3.26
CA VAL A 166 6.01 -15.38 -3.14
C VAL A 166 6.28 -14.78 -4.51
N LEU A 167 5.41 -13.86 -4.95
CA LEU A 167 5.64 -13.05 -6.16
C LEU A 167 6.31 -11.74 -5.76
N LEU A 168 7.52 -11.51 -6.27
CA LEU A 168 8.23 -10.25 -6.13
C LEU A 168 8.10 -9.45 -7.42
N VAL A 169 7.51 -8.26 -7.34
CA VAL A 169 7.43 -7.33 -8.47
C VAL A 169 8.38 -6.17 -8.18
N LEU A 170 9.49 -6.13 -8.91
CA LEU A 170 10.44 -5.02 -8.87
C LEU A 170 10.11 -4.04 -10.00
N GLY A 171 10.20 -2.75 -9.70
CA GLY A 171 10.00 -1.68 -10.69
C GLY A 171 11.09 -1.67 -11.77
N ASP A 172 11.01 -0.72 -12.69
CA ASP A 172 12.08 -0.46 -13.64
C ASP A 172 13.40 -0.19 -12.91
N ASN A 173 14.48 -0.80 -13.41
CA ASN A 173 15.81 -0.74 -12.79
C ASN A 173 16.60 0.51 -13.18
N THR A 174 15.97 1.46 -13.88
CA THR A 174 16.60 2.72 -14.27
C THR A 174 16.75 3.64 -13.06
N GLY A 175 17.91 3.54 -12.40
CA GLY A 175 18.30 4.42 -11.30
C GLY A 175 17.98 3.93 -9.89
N LEU A 176 17.51 2.69 -9.72
CA LEU A 176 17.25 2.06 -8.42
C LEU A 176 18.18 0.86 -8.21
N ASP A 177 18.89 0.81 -7.07
CA ASP A 177 19.74 -0.32 -6.69
C ASP A 177 18.94 -1.36 -5.90
N PHE A 178 18.51 -2.41 -6.58
CA PHE A 178 17.78 -3.55 -5.97
C PHE A 178 18.70 -4.63 -5.42
N LYS A 179 20.01 -4.41 -5.33
CA LYS A 179 20.96 -5.43 -4.87
C LYS A 179 20.70 -5.85 -3.43
N GLY A 180 20.37 -4.89 -2.55
CA GLY A 180 20.00 -5.15 -1.16
C GLY A 180 18.71 -5.95 -1.03
N ASP A 181 17.68 -5.59 -1.79
CA ASP A 181 16.40 -6.30 -1.81
C ASP A 181 16.59 -7.74 -2.27
N ARG A 182 17.33 -7.95 -3.37
CA ARG A 182 17.63 -9.29 -3.88
C ARG A 182 18.35 -10.16 -2.85
N GLN A 183 19.34 -9.61 -2.15
CA GLN A 183 20.07 -10.33 -1.09
C GLN A 183 19.17 -10.73 0.08
N ALA A 184 18.24 -9.85 0.49
CA ALA A 184 17.28 -10.17 1.54
C ALA A 184 16.32 -11.30 1.11
N PHE A 185 15.92 -11.32 -0.16
CA PHE A 185 15.07 -12.39 -0.70
C PHE A 185 15.82 -13.71 -0.94
N ASP A 186 17.10 -13.66 -1.31
CA ASP A 186 17.94 -14.85 -1.42
C ASP A 186 18.02 -15.63 -0.10
N ALA A 187 18.09 -14.92 1.03
CA ALA A 187 18.06 -15.53 2.37
C ALA A 187 16.75 -16.28 2.67
N LEU A 188 15.66 -15.95 1.96
CA LEU A 188 14.33 -16.56 2.14
C LEU A 188 14.06 -17.75 1.20
N ARG A 189 14.87 -17.97 0.16
CA ARG A 189 14.70 -19.07 -0.83
C ARG A 189 14.66 -20.47 -0.20
N SER A 190 15.24 -20.64 0.99
CA SER A 190 15.15 -21.88 1.76
C SER A 190 13.72 -22.21 2.18
N PHE A 191 12.88 -21.20 2.41
CA PHE A 191 11.52 -21.33 2.92
C PHE A 191 10.42 -21.00 1.90
N VAL A 192 10.74 -20.28 0.82
CA VAL A 192 9.78 -19.87 -0.22
C VAL A 192 10.25 -20.23 -1.62
N GLN A 193 9.29 -20.48 -2.52
CA GLN A 193 9.54 -20.50 -3.96
C GLN A 193 9.44 -19.05 -4.48
N ILE A 194 10.51 -18.57 -5.12
CA ILE A 194 10.63 -17.20 -5.66
C ILE A 194 10.68 -17.28 -7.18
N GLU A 195 9.87 -16.46 -7.85
CA GLU A 195 9.89 -16.28 -9.30
C GLU A 195 10.18 -14.81 -9.60
N ASP A 196 11.31 -14.54 -10.24
CA ASP A 196 11.73 -13.20 -10.61
C ASP A 196 11.18 -12.86 -12.00
N VAL A 197 10.23 -11.93 -12.07
CA VAL A 197 9.67 -11.41 -13.33
C VAL A 197 10.14 -9.96 -13.50
N GLY A 198 11.08 -9.76 -14.42
CA GLY A 198 11.61 -8.43 -14.76
C GLY A 198 11.27 -8.03 -16.20
N TRP A 199 11.04 -6.74 -16.43
CA TRP A 199 10.98 -6.19 -17.77
C TRP A 199 12.41 -5.90 -18.26
N GLU A 200 12.80 -6.47 -19.41
CA GLU A 200 14.09 -6.20 -20.07
C GLU A 200 13.83 -5.54 -21.44
N PRO A 201 14.57 -4.47 -21.81
CA PRO A 201 14.40 -3.84 -23.13
C PRO A 201 14.61 -4.86 -24.26
N GLY A 202 13.61 -5.02 -25.13
CA GLY A 202 13.68 -5.91 -26.29
C GLY A 202 13.43 -7.39 -26.01
N LYS A 203 13.08 -7.78 -24.77
CA LYS A 203 12.49 -9.10 -24.49
C LYS A 203 11.04 -8.93 -24.12
N ASP A 204 10.15 -9.51 -24.92
CA ASP A 204 8.76 -9.69 -24.52
C ASP A 204 8.74 -10.56 -23.27
N ALA A 205 7.97 -10.14 -22.25
CA ALA A 205 7.76 -10.96 -21.07
C ALA A 205 7.19 -12.32 -21.54
N PRO A 206 7.78 -13.46 -21.15
CA PRO A 206 7.21 -14.75 -21.49
C PRO A 206 5.78 -14.77 -20.96
N CYS A 207 4.80 -14.88 -21.86
CA CYS A 207 3.41 -15.09 -21.46
C CYS A 207 3.40 -16.39 -20.66
N PRO A 208 3.01 -16.39 -19.38
CA PRO A 208 3.01 -17.61 -18.59
C PRO A 208 2.07 -18.60 -19.25
N GLN A 209 2.63 -19.67 -19.81
CA GLN A 209 1.86 -20.70 -20.47
C GLN A 209 0.93 -21.31 -19.43
N THR A 210 -0.37 -21.10 -19.61
CA THR A 210 -1.44 -21.50 -18.67
C THR A 210 -1.67 -23.02 -18.68
N GLY A 211 -0.65 -23.82 -19.04
CA GLY A 211 -0.72 -25.27 -19.18
C GLY A 211 -0.38 -26.05 -17.91
N ASP A 212 0.50 -25.54 -17.05
CA ASP A 212 1.06 -26.34 -15.95
C ASP A 212 0.65 -25.87 -14.54
N LEU A 213 -0.16 -24.81 -14.42
CA LEU A 213 -0.47 -24.17 -13.13
C LEU A 213 -1.87 -24.44 -12.58
N TRP A 214 -2.75 -25.13 -13.32
CA TRP A 214 -4.05 -25.56 -12.83
C TRP A 214 -4.30 -26.97 -13.33
N GLY A 215 -4.24 -27.96 -12.43
CA GLY A 215 -4.66 -29.32 -12.74
C GLY A 215 -6.06 -29.30 -13.34
N ASP A 216 -6.17 -29.94 -14.51
CA ASP A 216 -7.35 -29.99 -15.37
C ASP A 216 -8.61 -30.35 -14.55
N ARG A 217 -9.39 -29.32 -14.19
CA ARG A 217 -10.78 -29.45 -13.76
C ARG A 217 -11.58 -28.33 -14.40
N ARG A 218 -11.79 -28.45 -15.71
CA ARG A 218 -12.84 -27.71 -16.40
C ARG A 218 -14.20 -28.36 -16.12
N PRO A 219 -15.18 -27.66 -15.53
CA PRO A 219 -16.57 -28.09 -15.61
C PRO A 219 -17.07 -27.95 -17.06
N PRO A 220 -17.93 -28.85 -17.54
CA PRO A 220 -18.40 -28.82 -18.92
C PRO A 220 -19.42 -27.69 -19.11
N GLY A 221 -19.25 -26.90 -20.17
CA GLY A 221 -20.27 -25.97 -20.65
C GLY A 221 -20.06 -24.51 -20.25
N LEU A 222 -19.12 -23.85 -20.92
CA LEU A 222 -19.24 -22.45 -21.37
C LEU A 222 -18.17 -22.24 -22.46
N GLY A 223 -18.63 -21.93 -23.66
CA GLY A 223 -17.84 -21.91 -24.88
C GLY A 223 -16.81 -20.77 -24.94
N HIS A 224 -15.65 -21.13 -25.51
CA HIS A 224 -14.79 -20.34 -26.39
C HIS A 224 -14.46 -18.88 -26.03
N SER A 225 -13.29 -18.75 -25.40
CA SER A 225 -12.12 -17.98 -25.88
C SER A 225 -12.38 -16.61 -26.53
N LEU A 226 -12.05 -15.55 -25.79
CA LEU A 226 -11.71 -14.24 -26.33
C LEU A 226 -10.47 -13.72 -25.61
N PHE A 227 -9.34 -14.42 -25.71
CA PHE A 227 -8.02 -13.81 -25.53
C PHE A 227 -7.00 -14.68 -26.27
N CYS A 228 -6.22 -14.04 -27.14
CA CYS A 228 -5.21 -14.60 -28.06
C CYS A 228 -5.73 -15.15 -29.41
N ARG A 229 -5.87 -14.24 -30.39
CA ARG A 229 -5.47 -14.50 -31.78
C ARG A 229 -4.90 -13.23 -32.40
N THR A 230 -3.60 -13.23 -32.63
CA THR A 230 -2.94 -12.45 -33.68
C THR A 230 -2.26 -13.47 -34.58
N GLN A 231 -2.68 -13.50 -35.85
CA GLN A 231 -1.76 -13.70 -36.97
C GLN A 231 -1.44 -12.32 -37.51
#